data_AF-A0A0B6ZIU8-F1
#
_entry.id   AF-A0A0B6ZIU8-F1
#
_cell.length_a   1.000
_cell.length_b   1.000
_cell.length_c   1.000
_cell.angle_alpha   90.00
_cell.angle_beta   90.00
_cell.angle_gamma   90.00
#
_symmetry.space_group_name_H-M   'P 1'
#
loop_
_entity.id
_entity.type
_entity.pdbx_description
1 polymer ?
#
loop_
_entity_poly.entity_id
_entity_poly.type
_entity_poly.pdbx_seq_one_letter_code
_entity_poly.pdbx_strand_id
1 'polypeptide(L)'
;ISDSKDLLALACMVNKYNREPYNRDDIDIIIQCFKYTAAVLTSTLAYQNERKLKIQTQALLQVAKKLFIRLDDLTKLLREIMQEARNLTDAERCSVFLLDKDTDELVARVFDGITADDKEGLNV
;
A
#
# COMPACT_ATOMS: atom_id res chain seq x y z
N ILE A 1 -14.10 23.73 -16.98
CA ILE A 1 -13.40 22.42 -17.02
C ILE A 1 -12.73 22.39 -18.38
N SER A 2 -11.43 22.68 -18.40
CA SER A 2 -10.68 22.90 -19.65
C SER A 2 -10.51 21.56 -20.34
N ASP A 3 -11.13 21.42 -21.51
CA ASP A 3 -11.04 20.25 -22.40
C ASP A 3 -9.66 20.25 -23.07
N SER A 4 -8.61 20.10 -22.27
CA SER A 4 -7.25 19.91 -22.77
C SER A 4 -7.21 18.49 -23.32
N LYS A 5 -7.36 18.36 -24.64
CA LYS A 5 -7.07 17.11 -25.33
C LYS A 5 -5.59 16.80 -25.12
N ASP A 6 -5.31 15.97 -24.11
CA ASP A 6 -3.97 15.46 -23.89
C ASP A 6 -3.54 14.70 -25.15
N LEU A 7 -2.41 15.14 -25.71
CA LEU A 7 -1.84 14.52 -26.90
C LEU A 7 -1.36 13.11 -26.54
N LEU A 8 -2.04 12.10 -27.06
CA LEU A 8 -1.71 10.69 -26.80
C LEU A 8 -0.44 10.26 -27.54
N ALA A 9 -0.34 10.57 -28.84
CA ALA A 9 0.78 10.16 -29.69
C ALA A 9 0.86 11.03 -30.96
N LEU A 10 2.08 11.17 -31.49
CA LEU A 10 2.36 11.78 -32.80
C LEU A 10 2.91 10.70 -33.72
N ALA A 11 2.32 10.57 -34.91
CA ALA A 11 2.78 9.66 -35.95
C ALA A 11 3.50 10.44 -37.05
N CYS A 12 4.75 10.07 -37.34
CA CYS A 12 5.53 10.67 -38.42
C CYS A 12 5.91 9.59 -39.44
N MET A 13 5.49 9.79 -40.68
CA MET A 13 5.90 8.95 -41.80
C MET A 13 7.02 9.65 -42.57
N VAL A 14 8.08 8.90 -42.85
CA VAL A 14 9.26 9.40 -43.58
C VAL A 14 9.63 8.43 -44.69
N ASN A 15 10.21 8.96 -45.77
CA ASN A 15 10.77 8.19 -46.89
C ASN A 15 9.80 7.18 -47.54
N LYS A 16 8.78 7.67 -48.25
CA LYS A 16 7.90 6.81 -49.05
C LYS A 16 8.71 6.01 -50.09
N TYR A 17 8.56 4.68 -50.10
CA TYR A 17 9.43 3.76 -50.87
C TYR A 17 9.37 3.98 -52.38
N ASN A 18 8.19 4.32 -52.92
CA ASN A 18 7.99 4.55 -54.34
C ASN A 18 8.54 5.91 -54.83
N ARG A 19 9.14 6.72 -53.95
CA ARG A 19 9.65 8.08 -54.20
C ARG A 19 8.61 9.10 -54.70
N GLU A 20 7.33 8.73 -54.69
CA GLU A 20 6.23 9.66 -54.97
C GLU A 20 5.93 10.49 -53.72
N PRO A 21 5.31 11.67 -53.87
CA PRO A 21 4.76 12.40 -52.73
C PRO A 21 3.66 11.56 -52.04
N TYR A 22 3.44 11.83 -50.75
CA TYR A 22 2.30 11.29 -50.04
C TYR A 22 1.00 11.83 -50.63
N ASN A 23 0.05 10.94 -50.90
CA ASN A 23 -1.27 11.26 -51.44
C ASN A 23 -2.35 11.11 -50.36
N ARG A 24 -3.61 11.38 -50.72
CA ARG A 24 -4.73 11.27 -49.77
C ARG A 24 -4.97 9.84 -49.30
N ASP A 25 -4.79 8.86 -50.19
CA ASP A 25 -5.00 7.44 -49.86
C ASP A 25 -4.00 6.97 -48.78
N ASP A 26 -2.74 7.43 -48.84
CA ASP A 26 -1.74 7.15 -47.79
C ASP A 26 -2.23 7.68 -46.43
N ILE A 27 -2.74 8.92 -46.40
CA ILE A 27 -3.23 9.57 -45.19
C ILE A 27 -4.42 8.80 -44.63
N ASP A 28 -5.37 8.39 -45.48
CA ASP A 28 -6.57 7.68 -45.06
C ASP A 28 -6.25 6.31 -44.45
N ILE A 29 -5.32 5.56 -45.05
CA ILE A 29 -4.84 4.28 -44.51
C ILE A 29 -4.21 4.48 -43.12
N ILE A 30 -3.38 5.52 -42.96
CA ILE A 30 -2.72 5.83 -41.70
C ILE A 30 -3.75 6.21 -40.64
N ILE A 31 -4.69 7.10 -40.96
CA ILE A 31 -5.76 7.51 -40.05
C ILE A 31 -6.59 6.29 -39.64
N GLN A 32 -6.94 5.42 -40.58
CA GLN A 32 -7.71 4.22 -40.29
C GLN A 32 -6.94 3.26 -39.39
N CYS A 33 -5.64 3.06 -39.60
CA CYS A 33 -4.79 2.29 -38.72
C CYS A 33 -4.79 2.87 -37.29
N PHE A 34 -4.55 4.17 -37.16
CA PHE A 34 -4.55 4.86 -35.87
C PHE A 34 -5.91 4.85 -35.18
N LYS A 35 -7.01 4.83 -35.91
CA LYS A 35 -8.36 4.72 -35.33
C LYS A 35 -8.53 3.45 -34.50
N TYR A 36 -7.96 2.33 -34.94
CA TYR A 36 -8.03 1.06 -34.22
C TYR A 36 -6.95 0.93 -33.14
N THR A 37 -5.73 1.42 -33.40
CA THR A 37 -4.63 1.30 -32.43
C THR A 37 -4.72 2.32 -31.29
N ALA A 38 -5.31 3.51 -31.51
CA ALA A 38 -5.44 4.54 -30.49
C ALA A 38 -6.25 4.06 -29.29
N ALA A 39 -7.35 3.32 -29.49
CA ALA A 39 -8.15 2.80 -28.39
C ALA A 39 -7.36 1.86 -27.48
N VAL A 40 -6.54 0.97 -28.08
CA VAL A 40 -5.67 0.05 -27.35
C VAL A 40 -4.56 0.82 -26.62
N LEU A 41 -3.97 1.82 -27.28
CA LEU A 41 -2.92 2.66 -26.72
C LEU A 41 -3.42 3.46 -25.51
N THR A 42 -4.58 4.13 -25.64
CA THR A 42 -5.21 4.87 -24.55
C THR A 42 -5.52 3.97 -23.36
N SER A 43 -6.14 2.81 -23.63
CA SER A 43 -6.50 1.86 -22.57
C SER A 43 -5.27 1.31 -21.85
N THR A 44 -4.22 0.99 -22.62
CA THR A 44 -2.96 0.50 -22.06
C THR A 44 -2.28 1.59 -21.23
N LEU A 45 -2.22 2.84 -21.71
CA LEU A 45 -1.64 3.95 -20.96
C LEU A 45 -2.39 4.23 -19.65
N ALA A 46 -3.73 4.26 -19.72
CA ALA A 46 -4.58 4.42 -18.55
C ALA A 46 -4.33 3.29 -17.53
N TYR A 47 -4.28 2.04 -18.00
CA TYR A 47 -3.98 0.87 -17.17
C TYR A 47 -2.59 0.95 -16.52
N GLN A 48 -1.55 1.39 -17.26
CA GLN A 48 -0.21 1.56 -16.70
C GLN A 48 -0.19 2.61 -15.58
N ASN A 49 -0.88 3.73 -15.77
CA ASN A 49 -1.00 4.77 -14.75
C ASN A 49 -1.72 4.28 -13.49
N GLU A 50 -2.85 3.59 -13.67
CA GLU A 50 -3.60 2.99 -12.57
C GLU A 50 -2.74 1.95 -11.83
N ARG A 51 -2.05 1.08 -12.57
CA ARG A 51 -1.15 0.06 -12.00
C ARG A 51 -0.02 0.70 -11.19
N LYS A 52 0.59 1.77 -11.70
CA LYS A 52 1.64 2.51 -10.99
C LYS A 52 1.12 3.08 -9.67
N LEU A 53 -0.05 3.72 -9.70
CA LEU A 53 -0.69 4.26 -8.50
C LEU A 53 -1.02 3.15 -7.49
N LYS A 54 -1.59 2.04 -7.96
CA LYS A 54 -1.90 0.87 -7.11
C LYS A 54 -0.65 0.32 -6.41
N ILE A 55 0.47 0.19 -7.14
CA ILE A 55 1.74 -0.26 -6.56
C ILE A 55 2.21 0.70 -5.46
N GLN A 56 2.15 2.00 -5.70
CA GLN A 56 2.55 3.02 -4.71
C GLN A 56 1.66 2.96 -3.45
N THR A 57 0.35 2.87 -3.62
CA THR A 57 -0.60 2.73 -2.51
C THR A 57 -0.37 1.45 -1.72
N GLN A 58 -0.10 0.33 -2.41
CA GLN A 58 0.18 -0.94 -1.75
C GLN A 58 1.50 -0.90 -0.96
N ALA A 59 2.52 -0.21 -1.48
CA ALA A 59 3.77 0.00 -0.74
C ALA A 59 3.51 0.81 0.54
N LEU A 60 2.70 1.88 0.46
CA LEU A 60 2.31 2.66 1.63
C LEU A 60 1.53 1.82 2.66
N LEU A 61 0.58 1.02 2.20
CA LEU A 61 -0.17 0.09 3.06
C LEU A 61 0.77 -0.92 3.73
N GLN A 62 1.77 -1.43 3.02
CA GLN A 62 2.75 -2.34 3.59
C GLN A 62 3.61 -1.67 4.67
N VAL A 63 4.00 -0.39 4.47
CA VAL A 63 4.68 0.39 5.51
C VAL A 63 3.79 0.58 6.72
N ALA A 64 2.53 1.00 6.52
CA ALA A 64 1.56 1.14 7.61
C ALA A 64 1.37 -0.18 8.37
N LYS A 65 1.20 -1.30 7.65
CA LYS A 65 1.09 -2.64 8.23
C LYS A 65 2.33 -3.01 9.05
N LYS A 66 3.55 -2.70 8.57
CA LYS A 66 4.79 -2.92 9.33
C LYS A 66 4.84 -2.07 10.60
N LEU A 67 4.35 -0.83 10.56
CA LEU A 67 4.24 0.03 11.75
C LEU A 67 3.25 -0.57 12.76
N PHE A 68 2.08 -1.03 12.32
CA PHE A 68 1.09 -1.68 13.18
C PHE A 68 1.55 -3.03 13.74
N ILE A 69 2.26 -3.86 12.95
CA ILE A 69 2.84 -5.10 13.45
C ILE A 69 3.89 -4.81 14.52
N ARG A 70 4.69 -3.73 14.39
CA ARG A 70 5.60 -3.31 15.45
C ARG A 70 4.88 -2.78 16.70
N LEU A 71 3.64 -2.30 16.58
CA LEU A 71 2.82 -1.96 17.75
C LEU A 71 2.31 -3.21 18.47
N ASP A 72 1.97 -4.27 17.72
CA ASP A 72 1.66 -5.59 18.29
C ASP A 72 2.91 -6.28 18.91
N ASP A 73 4.10 -5.92 18.42
CA ASP A 73 5.39 -6.33 18.96
C ASP A 73 5.75 -5.63 20.28
N LEU A 74 5.13 -4.48 20.61
CA LEU A 74 5.40 -3.82 21.90
C LEU A 74 4.99 -4.71 23.07
N THR A 75 3.85 -5.38 22.98
CA THR A 75 3.37 -6.34 24.00
C THR A 75 4.33 -7.52 24.14
N LYS A 76 4.87 -8.03 23.03
CA LYS A 76 5.83 -9.15 23.01
C LYS A 76 7.19 -8.73 23.57
N LEU A 77 7.69 -7.59 23.12
CA LEU A 77 8.93 -6.98 23.61
C LEU A 77 8.86 -6.69 25.12
N LEU A 78 7.74 -6.09 25.59
CA LEU A 78 7.54 -5.85 27.02
C LEU A 78 7.50 -7.16 27.81
N ARG A 79 6.90 -8.23 27.26
CA ARG A 79 6.90 -9.56 27.88
C ARG A 79 8.30 -10.16 27.99
N GLU A 80 9.13 -10.05 26.94
CA GLU A 80 10.53 -10.51 26.98
C GLU A 80 11.35 -9.74 28.02
N ILE A 81 11.21 -8.40 28.07
CA ILE A 81 11.88 -7.56 29.06
C ILE A 81 11.45 -7.93 30.49
N MET A 82 10.14 -8.15 30.71
CA MET A 82 9.60 -8.55 32.02
C MET A 82 10.14 -9.92 32.46
N GLN A 83 10.25 -10.88 31.54
CA GLN A 83 10.79 -12.21 31.81
C GLN A 83 12.27 -12.15 32.20
N GLU A 84 13.08 -11.38 31.47
CA GLU A 84 14.50 -11.19 31.80
C GLU A 84 14.68 -10.46 33.13
N ALA A 85 13.90 -9.42 33.39
CA ALA A 85 13.92 -8.71 34.67
C ALA A 85 13.53 -9.62 35.84
N ARG A 86 12.52 -10.48 35.66
CA ARG A 86 12.12 -11.49 36.65
C ARG A 86 13.25 -12.47 36.93
N ASN A 87 13.87 -13.03 35.91
CA ASN A 87 14.98 -13.98 36.04
C ASN A 87 16.19 -13.36 36.74
N LEU A 88 16.51 -12.09 36.46
CA LEU A 88 17.62 -11.37 37.09
C LEU A 88 17.38 -10.99 38.56
N THR A 89 16.11 -10.76 38.93
CA THR A 89 15.74 -10.31 40.27
C THR A 89 15.21 -11.43 41.17
N ASP A 90 15.06 -12.63 40.62
CA ASP A 90 14.45 -13.81 41.27
C ASP A 90 13.04 -13.51 41.83
N ALA A 91 12.30 -12.61 41.16
CA ALA A 91 10.98 -12.17 41.59
C ALA A 91 9.88 -13.18 41.16
N GLU A 92 8.83 -13.35 41.96
CA GLU A 92 7.69 -14.21 41.58
C GLU A 92 6.81 -13.56 40.50
N ARG A 93 6.70 -12.23 40.53
CA ARG A 93 5.76 -11.47 39.67
C ARG A 93 6.41 -10.22 39.11
N CYS A 94 6.08 -9.92 37.86
CA CYS A 94 6.42 -8.67 37.19
C CYS A 94 5.17 -8.12 36.51
N SER A 95 4.96 -6.81 36.57
CA SER A 95 3.87 -6.11 35.89
C SER A 95 4.35 -4.79 35.30
N VAL A 96 3.85 -4.46 34.10
CA VAL A 96 4.13 -3.20 33.41
C VAL A 96 2.83 -2.45 33.19
N PHE A 97 2.80 -1.20 33.66
CA PHE A 97 1.69 -0.28 33.48
C PHE A 97 2.12 0.81 32.50
N LEU A 98 1.29 1.08 31.50
CA LEU A 98 1.49 2.18 30.56
C LEU A 98 0.53 3.31 30.92
N LEU A 99 1.04 4.55 30.94
CA LEU A 99 0.21 5.72 31.14
C LEU A 99 -0.61 5.99 29.88
N ASP A 100 -1.93 5.96 30.01
CA ASP A 100 -2.87 6.47 29.02
C ASP A 100 -2.93 7.99 29.15
N LYS A 101 -2.50 8.70 28.10
CA LYS A 101 -2.41 10.16 28.12
C LYS A 101 -3.76 10.85 27.96
N ASP A 102 -4.77 10.13 27.50
CA ASP A 102 -6.10 10.70 27.26
C ASP A 102 -6.95 10.66 28.54
N THR A 103 -6.76 9.64 29.38
CA THR A 103 -7.46 9.49 30.66
C THR A 103 -6.60 9.84 31.88
N ASP A 104 -5.30 10.02 31.70
CA ASP A 104 -4.29 10.19 32.76
C ASP A 104 -4.25 9.01 33.77
N GLU A 105 -4.58 7.81 33.29
CA GLU A 105 -4.62 6.59 34.10
C GLU A 105 -3.55 5.58 33.68
N LEU A 106 -3.12 4.74 34.63
CA LEU A 106 -2.18 3.65 34.37
C LEU A 106 -2.94 2.40 33.92
N VAL A 107 -2.74 2.00 32.66
CA VAL A 107 -3.36 0.80 32.08
C VAL A 107 -2.37 -0.35 32.07
N ALA A 108 -2.75 -1.45 32.71
CA ALA A 108 -1.97 -2.69 32.68
C ALA A 108 -2.15 -3.38 31.32
N ARG A 109 -1.09 -3.38 30.50
CA ARG A 109 -1.11 -3.95 29.14
C ARG A 109 -0.59 -5.39 29.08
N VAL A 110 0.26 -5.80 30.02
CA VAL A 110 0.85 -7.14 30.07
C VAL A 110 0.90 -7.63 31.52
N PHE A 111 0.25 -8.76 31.80
CA PHE A 111 0.39 -9.50 33.05
C PHE A 111 1.11 -10.81 32.78
N ASP A 112 2.11 -11.10 33.60
CA ASP A 112 2.91 -12.32 33.54
C ASP A 112 2.25 -13.42 34.38
N GLY A 113 1.01 -13.78 34.01
CA GLY A 113 0.25 -14.81 34.73
C GLY A 113 -1.12 -15.22 34.21
N ILE A 114 -1.92 -14.37 33.56
CA ILE A 114 -3.20 -14.75 32.91
C ILE A 114 -3.46 -13.74 31.79
N THR A 115 -3.69 -14.25 30.58
CA THR A 115 -4.34 -13.49 29.50
C THR A 115 -5.72 -13.07 29.98
N ALA A 116 -5.98 -11.76 30.08
CA ALA A 116 -7.29 -11.22 30.43
C ALA A 116 -8.33 -11.38 29.28
N ASP A 117 -8.33 -12.55 28.61
CA ASP A 117 -9.31 -12.93 27.60
C ASP A 117 -10.03 -14.26 27.93
N ASP A 118 -9.73 -14.92 29.06
CA ASP A 118 -10.47 -16.10 29.53
C ASP A 118 -11.55 -15.75 30.57
N LYS A 119 -12.32 -14.68 30.33
CA LYS A 119 -13.54 -14.36 31.10
C LYS A 119 -14.81 -14.48 30.24
N GLU A 120 -14.96 -15.60 29.55
CA GLU A 120 -16.29 -16.11 29.19
C GLU A 120 -16.36 -17.59 29.52
N GLY A 121 -16.94 -17.93 30.68
CA GLY A 121 -17.30 -19.31 31.01
C GLY A 121 -17.03 -19.76 32.43
N LEU A 122 -17.59 -19.09 33.44
CA LEU A 122 -18.04 -19.82 34.63
C LEU A 122 -19.21 -19.10 35.30
N ASN A 123 -20.43 -19.52 34.93
CA ASN A 123 -21.61 -19.32 35.76
C ASN A 123 -21.47 -20.23 36.99
N VAL A 124 -21.47 -19.64 38.17
CA VAL A 124 -22.07 -20.22 39.37
C VAL A 124 -22.84 -19.11 40.08
#